data_AF-A0A7M3XR46-F1
#
_entry.id   AF-A0A7M3XR46-F1
#
_cell.length_a   1.000
_cell.length_b   1.000
_cell.length_c   1.000
_cell.angle_alpha   90.00
_cell.angle_beta   90.00
_cell.angle_gamma   90.00
#
_symmetry.space_group_name_H-M   'P 1'
#
loop_
_entity.id
_entity.type
_entity.pdbx_description
1 polymer ?
#
loop_
_entity_poly.entity_id
_entity_poly.type
_entity_poly.pdbx_seq_one_letter_code
_entity_poly.pdbx_strand_id
1 'polypeptide(L)' 'MSEDEVLFNIKESNLDSGLRGVPVGTCETSYVDPLEGVHYVGYPVEDLVNLEEEDVVYLLLNKELPTP' A
#
# COMPACT_ATOMS: atom_id res chain seq x y z
N MET A 1 2.72 4.84 28.51
CA MET A 1 2.66 3.88 27.40
C MET A 1 1.18 3.75 27.10
N SER A 2 0.72 4.29 25.98
CA SER A 2 -0.66 4.07 25.51
C SER A 2 -0.85 2.58 25.30
N GLU A 3 -1.99 2.03 25.71
CA GLU A 3 -2.35 0.65 25.40
C GLU A 3 -2.27 0.45 23.89
N ASP A 4 -1.63 -0.63 23.44
CA ASP A 4 -1.51 -0.94 22.02
C ASP A 4 -2.92 -1.16 21.42
N GLU A 5 -3.21 -0.50 20.31
CA GLU A 5 -4.51 -0.59 19.64
C GLU A 5 -4.70 -1.98 19.00
N VAL A 6 -5.81 -2.63 19.33
CA VAL A 6 -6.19 -3.91 18.71
C VAL A 6 -6.78 -3.66 17.33
N LEU A 7 -6.00 -3.92 16.28
CA LEU A 7 -6.42 -3.76 14.88
C LEU A 7 -7.31 -4.90 14.36
N PHE A 8 -7.13 -6.13 14.84
CA PHE A 8 -7.89 -7.30 14.37
C PHE A 8 -7.93 -8.44 15.41
N ASN A 9 -9.08 -9.13 15.51
CA ASN A 9 -9.26 -10.30 16.37
C ASN A 9 -9.39 -11.58 15.52
N ILE A 10 -8.54 -12.57 15.77
CA ILE A 10 -8.53 -13.85 15.05
C ILE A 10 -9.66 -14.76 15.57
N LYS A 11 -10.47 -15.32 14.67
CA LYS A 11 -11.51 -16.32 14.94
C LYS A 11 -11.15 -17.66 14.29
N GLU A 12 -11.78 -18.76 14.73
CA GLU A 12 -11.58 -20.10 14.14
C GLU A 12 -11.80 -20.11 12.62
N SER A 13 -12.78 -19.36 12.13
CA SER A 13 -13.07 -19.22 10.69
C SER A 13 -11.91 -18.64 9.88
N ASN A 14 -10.92 -18.02 10.51
CA ASN A 14 -9.77 -17.44 9.83
C ASN A 14 -8.62 -18.45 9.63
N LEU A 15 -8.57 -19.56 10.37
CA LEU A 15 -7.40 -20.46 10.40
C LEU A 15 -7.04 -21.02 9.02
N ASP A 16 -8.04 -21.49 8.27
CA ASP A 16 -7.84 -22.08 6.93
C ASP A 16 -8.11 -21.09 5.78
N SER A 17 -8.20 -19.79 6.11
CA SER A 17 -8.47 -18.75 5.11
C SER A 17 -7.22 -18.28 4.35
N GLY A 18 -6.03 -18.67 4.78
CA GLY A 18 -4.77 -18.17 4.20
C GLY A 18 -4.60 -16.66 4.37
N LEU A 19 -4.92 -16.13 5.56
CA LEU A 19 -4.81 -14.70 5.92
C LEU A 19 -5.71 -13.75 5.09
N ARG A 20 -6.71 -14.28 4.37
CA ARG A 20 -7.66 -13.45 3.62
C ARG A 20 -8.42 -12.50 4.57
N GLY A 21 -8.31 -11.20 4.29
CA GLY A 21 -8.96 -10.15 5.09
C GLY A 21 -8.29 -9.85 6.43
N VAL A 22 -7.08 -10.37 6.66
CA VAL A 22 -6.31 -10.12 7.89
C VAL A 22 -5.24 -9.06 7.57
N PRO A 23 -5.12 -7.97 8.36
CA PRO A 23 -4.00 -7.04 8.23
C PRO A 23 -2.72 -7.70 8.74
N VAL A 24 -1.73 -7.88 7.87
CA VAL A 24 -0.50 -8.66 8.18
C VAL A 24 0.76 -7.80 8.24
N GLY A 25 0.75 -6.60 7.69
CA GLY A 25 1.93 -5.76 7.63
C GLY A 25 1.62 -4.37 7.09
N THR A 26 2.60 -3.49 7.21
CA THR A 26 2.55 -2.13 6.66
C THR A 26 3.25 -2.11 5.31
N CYS A 27 2.68 -1.34 4.37
CA CYS A 27 3.26 -1.08 3.06
C CYS A 27 3.33 0.43 2.86
N GLU A 28 4.54 0.97 2.69
CA GLU A 28 4.76 2.42 2.54
C GLU A 28 4.88 2.86 1.07
N THR A 29 4.93 1.92 0.14
CA THR A 29 5.07 2.22 -1.29
C THR A 29 3.72 2.39 -1.97
N SER A 30 2.69 1.69 -1.50
CA SER A 30 1.41 1.63 -2.21
C SER A 30 0.24 1.29 -1.29
N TYR A 31 -0.94 1.72 -1.71
CA TYR A 31 -2.22 1.30 -1.14
C TYR A 31 -3.29 1.28 -2.24
N VAL A 32 -4.43 0.65 -1.93
CA VAL A 32 -5.58 0.60 -2.84
C VAL A 32 -6.71 1.43 -2.24
N ASP A 33 -7.11 2.48 -2.94
CA ASP A 33 -8.34 3.22 -2.68
C ASP A 33 -9.53 2.46 -3.29
N PRO A 34 -10.66 2.29 -2.57
CA PRO A 34 -11.83 1.58 -3.09
C PRO A 34 -12.49 2.21 -4.32
N LEU A 35 -12.28 3.51 -4.57
CA LEU A 35 -12.88 4.27 -5.67
C LEU A 35 -11.86 4.56 -6.78
N GLU A 36 -10.67 5.01 -6.39
CA GLU A 36 -9.63 5.49 -7.31
C GLU A 36 -8.60 4.41 -7.67
N GLY A 37 -8.61 3.27 -6.96
CA GLY A 37 -7.74 2.14 -7.25
C GLY A 37 -6.32 2.29 -6.66
N VAL A 38 -5.32 1.77 -7.37
CA VAL A 38 -3.95 1.67 -6.84
C VAL A 38 -3.27 3.04 -6.82
N HIS A 39 -2.61 3.35 -5.72
CA HIS A 39 -1.78 4.53 -5.53
C HIS A 39 -0.33 4.15 -5.24
N TYR A 40 0.62 4.90 -5.80
CA TYR A 40 2.04 4.81 -5.51
C TYR A 40 2.51 6.07 -4.82
N VAL A 41 2.95 5.94 -3.56
CA VAL A 41 3.43 7.06 -2.73
C VAL A 41 2.45 8.26 -2.76
N GLY A 42 1.15 7.98 -2.73
CA GLY A 42 0.09 8.99 -2.75
C GLY A 42 -0.35 9.47 -4.13
N TYR A 43 0.35 9.11 -5.21
CA TYR A 43 -0.09 9.42 -6.58
C TYR A 43 -1.01 8.30 -7.10
N PRO A 44 -2.20 8.64 -7.62
CA PRO A 44 -3.00 7.70 -8.41
C PRO A 44 -2.17 7.14 -9.57
N VAL A 45 -2.30 5.84 -9.86
CA VAL A 45 -1.57 5.24 -11.00
C VAL A 45 -1.90 5.94 -12.32
N GLU A 46 -3.11 6.48 -12.47
CA GLU A 46 -3.51 7.27 -13.65
C GLU A 46 -2.63 8.50 -13.91
N ASP A 47 -2.09 9.14 -12.86
CA ASP A 47 -1.20 10.30 -12.99
C ASP A 47 0.21 9.91 -13.44
N LEU A 48 0.60 8.65 -13.26
CA LEU A 48 1.95 8.14 -13.52
C LEU A 48 2.09 7.48 -14.90
N VAL A 49 0.99 7.31 -15.65
CA VAL A 49 0.97 6.51 -16.90
C VAL A 49 1.87 7.03 -18.03
N ASN A 50 2.27 8.31 -17.96
CA ASN A 50 3.11 8.94 -18.98
C ASN A 50 4.58 9.09 -18.54
N LEU A 51 4.94 8.59 -17.35
CA LEU A 51 6.33 8.55 -16.88
C LEU A 51 7.03 7.29 -17.37
N GLU A 52 8.34 7.35 -17.51
CA GLU A 52 9.17 6.18 -17.80
C GLU A 52 9.18 5.24 -16.58
N GLU A 53 9.38 3.94 -16.81
CA GLU A 53 9.32 2.95 -15.74
C GLU A 53 10.38 3.19 -14.66
N GLU A 54 11.56 3.68 -15.05
CA GLU A 54 12.64 4.04 -14.13
C GLU A 54 12.23 5.17 -13.17
N ASP A 55 11.45 6.14 -13.64
CA ASP A 55 10.98 7.25 -12.82
C ASP A 55 9.95 6.78 -11.78
N VAL A 56 9.09 5.84 -12.17
CA VAL A 56 8.13 5.19 -11.25
C VAL A 56 8.87 4.34 -10.22
N VAL A 57 9.89 3.59 -10.61
CA VAL A 57 10.72 2.82 -9.66
C VAL A 57 11.47 3.77 -8.71
N TYR A 58 11.98 4.90 -9.22
CA TYR A 58 12.61 5.94 -8.41
C TYR A 58 11.63 6.51 -7.37
N LEU A 59 10.40 6.81 -7.77
CA LEU A 59 9.32 7.24 -6.87
C LEU A 59 9.09 6.23 -5.74
N LEU A 60 8.96 4.94 -6.06
CA LEU A 60 8.70 3.91 -5.06
C LEU A 60 9.83 3.79 -4.04
N LEU A 61 11.08 3.92 -4.49
CA LEU A 61 12.29 3.81 -3.68
C LEU A 61 12.55 5.07 -2.83
N ASN A 62 12.42 6.25 -3.42
CA ASN A 62 12.82 7.52 -2.80
C ASN A 62 11.64 8.34 -2.24
N LYS A 63 10.40 7.91 -2.50
CA LYS A 63 9.17 8.60 -2.09
C LYS A 63 9.00 10.00 -2.68
N GLU A 64 9.71 10.30 -3.75
CA GLU A 64 9.65 11.55 -4.50
C GLU A 64 9.91 11.29 -5.98
N LEU A 65 9.35 12.13 -6.85
CA LEU A 65 9.60 12.07 -8.28
C LEU A 65 11.03 12.52 -8.59
N PRO A 66 11.68 11.92 -9.60
CA PRO A 66 13.02 12.32 -10.00
C PRO A 66 13.03 13.77 -10.53
N THR A 67 14.17 14.44 -10.37
CA THR A 67 14.38 15.77 -10.93
C THR A 67 15.02 15.65 -12.33
N PRO A 68 14.63 16.49 -13.29
CA PRO A 68 15.22 16.50 -14.64
C PRO A 68 16.72 16.84 -14.67
#